data_AF-A0A4T0UZS8-F1
#
_entry.id   AF-A0A4T0UZS8-F1
#
_cell.length_a   1.000
_cell.length_b   1.000
_cell.length_c   1.000
_cell.angle_alpha   90.00
_cell.angle_beta   90.00
_cell.angle_gamma   90.00
#
_symmetry.space_group_name_H-M   'P 1'
#
loop_
_entity.id
_entity.type
_entity.pdbx_description
1 polymer ?
#
loop_
_entity_poly.entity_id
_entity_poly.type
_entity_poly.pdbx_seq_one_letter_code
_entity_poly.pdbx_strand_id
1 'polypeptide(L)'
;MIDLHVGRGTSRGAITVFPLWSATPAPAGTSVQYTADPRHLDVRELADGPQVSLLDVGNTASRPALVLGGQLFEGGWQHRMARRSTLIAAGERQQVEVACVEAGRWSGESAQRSLGRRATPLVRDAVRTGRDVQSEVWGRVARHTGRLPGAGNETGSLVRHLDASELDRAALVPDVLPLPGQVGVLIGLGGQPYLAEVFDSPDTLAVQLPALLAAVAADAALAPQVPTPGRRARRFVGRALPLELRETGPAGVGTRCEAAHEHVVAEALRHLDRDLHLLLTNPRHPLLTRPMA
;
A
#
# COMPACT_ATOMS: atom_id res chain seq x y z
N MET A 1 -4.78 19.68 -7.84
CA MET A 1 -5.23 18.93 -9.03
C MET A 1 -4.20 17.84 -9.29
N ILE A 2 -4.63 16.60 -9.51
CA ILE A 2 -3.72 15.50 -9.84
C ILE A 2 -3.29 15.73 -11.29
N ASP A 3 -2.01 15.99 -11.56
CA ASP A 3 -1.48 16.11 -12.93
C ASP A 3 -0.23 15.24 -13.09
N LEU A 4 -0.37 14.16 -13.85
CA LEU A 4 0.57 13.05 -13.90
C LEU A 4 0.88 12.64 -15.35
N HIS A 5 2.17 12.56 -15.66
CA HIS A 5 2.67 12.02 -16.92
C HIS A 5 3.00 10.53 -16.80
N VAL A 6 2.51 9.71 -17.73
CA VAL A 6 2.75 8.25 -17.75
C VAL A 6 3.84 7.90 -18.76
N GLY A 7 4.96 7.38 -18.27
CA GLY A 7 6.07 6.92 -19.11
C GLY A 7 5.82 5.60 -19.82
N ARG A 8 6.87 5.11 -20.48
CA ARG A 8 6.88 3.79 -21.11
C ARG A 8 6.88 2.71 -20.03
N GLY A 9 6.01 1.71 -20.19
CA GLY A 9 5.94 0.57 -19.27
C GLY A 9 7.02 -0.48 -19.55
N THR A 10 7.52 -1.10 -18.48
CA THR A 10 8.39 -2.28 -18.50
C THR A 10 7.61 -3.48 -17.99
N SER A 11 7.55 -4.57 -18.75
CA SER A 11 6.73 -5.74 -18.44
C SER A 11 7.56 -6.99 -18.16
N ARG A 12 7.08 -7.82 -17.24
CA ARG A 12 7.56 -9.18 -16.99
C ARG A 12 6.35 -10.02 -16.59
N GLY A 13 6.00 -11.01 -17.41
CA GLY A 13 4.81 -11.84 -17.21
C GLY A 13 3.52 -11.00 -17.09
N ALA A 14 2.79 -11.20 -15.99
CA ALA A 14 1.57 -10.48 -15.67
C ALA A 14 1.78 -9.02 -15.22
N ILE A 15 3.00 -8.64 -14.81
CA ILE A 15 3.29 -7.33 -14.23
C ILE A 15 3.77 -6.37 -15.32
N THR A 16 3.26 -5.13 -15.30
CA THR A 16 3.82 -4.02 -16.07
C THR A 16 3.96 -2.78 -15.19
N VAL A 17 5.16 -2.22 -15.13
CA VAL A 17 5.48 -1.06 -14.29
C VAL A 17 5.62 0.18 -15.18
N PHE A 18 4.84 1.21 -14.92
CA PHE A 18 4.89 2.50 -15.63
C PHE A 18 5.38 3.59 -14.67
N PRO A 19 6.47 4.31 -14.99
CA PRO A 19 6.92 5.43 -14.18
C PRO A 19 5.96 6.62 -14.34
N LEU A 20 5.76 7.36 -13.25
CA LEU A 20 4.92 8.56 -13.20
C LEU A 20 5.73 9.77 -12.76
N TRP A 21 5.50 10.90 -13.43
CA TRP A 21 6.02 12.22 -13.05
C TRP A 21 4.87 13.16 -12.74
N SER A 22 5.07 14.04 -11.76
CA SER A 22 4.18 15.19 -11.55
C SER A 22 4.42 16.21 -12.65
N ALA A 23 3.36 16.73 -13.25
CA ALA A 23 3.46 17.86 -14.17
C ALA A 23 3.81 19.17 -13.46
N THR A 24 3.54 19.24 -12.16
CA THR A 24 3.93 20.34 -11.28
C THR A 24 5.00 19.84 -10.31
N PRO A 25 6.28 19.85 -10.70
CA PRO A 25 7.35 19.40 -9.82
C PRO A 25 7.43 20.33 -8.60
N ALA A 26 7.84 19.76 -7.46
CA ALA A 26 8.18 20.57 -6.30
C ALA A 26 9.32 21.53 -6.66
N PRO A 27 9.36 22.76 -6.07
CA PRO A 27 10.47 23.67 -6.27
C PRO A 27 11.82 23.00 -5.97
N ALA A 28 12.82 23.26 -6.81
CA ALA A 28 14.17 22.75 -6.61
C ALA A 28 14.70 23.10 -5.20
N GLY A 29 15.28 22.11 -4.51
CA GLY A 29 15.78 22.29 -3.13
C GLY A 29 14.73 22.10 -2.03
N THR A 30 13.49 21.73 -2.35
CA THR A 30 12.52 21.30 -1.33
C THR A 30 13.00 19.98 -0.71
N SER A 31 13.39 20.00 0.56
CA SER A 31 13.71 18.77 1.30
C SER A 31 12.44 18.05 1.77
N VAL A 32 12.48 16.72 1.79
CA VAL A 32 11.39 15.89 2.33
C VAL A 32 11.24 16.16 3.82
N GLN A 33 10.09 16.71 4.20
CA GLN A 33 9.78 17.15 5.58
C GLN A 33 9.33 16.01 6.50
N TYR A 34 9.31 14.78 6.01
CA TYR A 34 8.92 13.59 6.77
C TYR A 34 9.92 12.45 6.51
N THR A 35 9.80 11.37 7.29
CA THR A 35 10.48 10.11 7.03
C THR A 35 9.45 9.03 6.67
N ALA A 36 9.80 8.16 5.73
CA ALA A 36 9.05 6.92 5.46
C ALA A 36 9.89 5.68 5.85
N ASP A 37 10.96 5.88 6.62
CA ASP A 37 11.82 4.81 7.11
C ASP A 37 11.15 4.12 8.31
N PRO A 38 10.82 2.81 8.20
CA PRO A 38 10.11 2.09 9.24
C PRO A 38 10.91 1.93 10.53
N ARG A 39 12.24 2.14 10.51
CA ARG A 39 13.11 2.06 11.71
C ARG A 39 12.80 3.14 12.75
N HIS A 40 12.11 4.20 12.35
CA HIS A 40 11.66 5.25 13.27
C HIS A 40 10.29 4.97 13.90
N LEU A 41 9.66 3.84 13.57
CA LEU A 41 8.37 3.47 14.13
C LEU A 41 8.54 2.52 15.32
N ASP A 42 8.02 2.92 16.47
CA ASP A 42 7.89 2.08 17.66
C ASP A 42 6.44 1.60 17.81
N VAL A 43 6.17 0.33 17.50
CA VAL A 43 4.81 -0.20 17.37
C VAL A 43 4.51 -1.14 18.54
N ARG A 44 3.38 -0.91 19.23
CA ARG A 44 2.95 -1.75 20.36
C ARG A 44 1.44 -1.87 20.47
N GLU A 45 0.98 -2.85 21.24
CA GLU A 45 -0.40 -2.94 21.72
C GLU A 45 -0.76 -1.72 22.60
N LEU A 46 -2.06 -1.43 22.75
CA LEU A 46 -2.49 -0.33 23.62
C LEU A 46 -2.17 -0.62 25.10
N ALA A 47 -2.04 0.45 25.90
CA ALA A 47 -1.77 0.34 27.33
C ALA A 47 -2.87 -0.43 28.09
N ASP A 48 -4.13 -0.29 27.67
CA ASP A 48 -5.29 -0.98 28.25
C ASP A 48 -5.45 -2.42 27.76
N GLY A 49 -4.53 -2.90 26.93
CA GLY A 49 -4.49 -4.27 26.41
C GLY A 49 -4.55 -4.37 24.88
N PRO A 50 -4.37 -5.59 24.34
CA PRO A 50 -4.36 -5.83 22.91
C PRO A 50 -5.73 -5.55 22.28
N GLN A 51 -5.74 -4.79 21.19
CA GLN A 51 -6.94 -4.48 20.40
C GLN A 51 -6.80 -5.06 19.00
N VAL A 52 -7.90 -5.57 18.44
CA VAL A 52 -7.87 -6.16 17.10
C VAL A 52 -7.65 -5.07 16.04
N SER A 53 -8.31 -3.93 16.19
CA SER A 53 -8.41 -2.87 15.17
C SER A 53 -7.52 -1.65 15.41
N LEU A 54 -6.73 -1.63 16.48
CA LEU A 54 -5.89 -0.49 16.86
C LEU A 54 -4.51 -0.93 17.34
N LEU A 55 -3.49 -0.15 16.97
CA LEU A 55 -2.15 -0.21 17.57
C LEU A 55 -1.70 1.18 17.99
N ASP A 56 -0.87 1.25 19.01
CA ASP A 56 -0.21 2.48 19.43
C ASP A 56 1.15 2.60 18.72
N VAL A 57 1.26 3.53 17.77
CA VAL A 57 2.43 3.73 16.93
C VAL A 57 3.14 5.02 17.33
N GLY A 58 4.39 4.91 17.77
CA GLY A 58 5.26 6.03 18.08
C GLY A 58 6.22 6.36 16.95
N ASN A 59 6.58 7.63 16.84
CA ASN A 59 7.61 8.12 15.94
C ASN A 59 8.83 8.61 16.74
N THR A 60 9.97 7.94 16.57
CA THR A 60 11.23 8.26 17.27
C THR A 60 12.12 9.23 16.49
N ALA A 61 11.72 9.66 15.28
CA ALA A 61 12.45 10.64 14.49
C ALA A 61 12.19 12.08 14.95
N SER A 62 13.11 12.98 14.59
CA SER A 62 12.96 14.43 14.77
C SER A 62 12.07 15.11 13.71
N ARG A 63 11.39 14.32 12.87
CA ARG A 63 10.48 14.78 11.82
C ARG A 63 9.26 13.85 11.76
N PRO A 64 8.12 14.29 11.21
CA PRO A 64 6.96 13.43 11.05
C PRO A 64 7.28 12.11 10.33
N ALA A 65 6.63 11.01 10.74
CA ALA A 65 6.79 9.70 10.13
C ALA A 65 5.52 9.30 9.38
N LEU A 66 5.70 8.93 8.11
CA LEU A 66 4.63 8.46 7.23
C LEU A 66 4.44 6.95 7.41
N VAL A 67 3.29 6.57 7.94
CA VAL A 67 2.79 5.19 7.92
C VAL A 67 1.88 5.06 6.71
N LEU A 68 2.15 4.10 5.83
CA LEU A 68 1.37 3.93 4.61
C LEU A 68 0.22 2.92 4.79
N GLY A 69 -0.91 3.16 4.12
CA GLY A 69 -1.96 2.17 4.02
C GLY A 69 -1.44 0.85 3.45
N GLY A 70 -1.72 -0.26 4.14
CA GLY A 70 -1.20 -1.58 3.84
C GLY A 70 0.20 -1.87 4.42
N GLN A 71 0.86 -0.94 5.12
CA GLN A 71 2.13 -1.23 5.79
C GLN A 71 1.96 -2.30 6.86
N LEU A 72 2.84 -3.31 6.86
CA LEU A 72 2.79 -4.44 7.78
C LEU A 72 3.47 -4.10 9.11
N PHE A 73 2.84 -4.57 10.17
CA PHE A 73 3.33 -4.59 11.54
C PHE A 73 3.39 -6.04 11.99
N GLU A 74 4.60 -6.55 12.15
CA GLU A 74 4.90 -7.95 12.37
C GLU A 74 5.24 -8.23 13.85
N GLY A 75 4.93 -9.42 14.35
CA GLY A 75 5.02 -9.74 15.78
C GLY A 75 3.70 -9.50 16.51
N GLY A 76 3.76 -9.01 17.75
CA GLY A 76 2.59 -8.72 18.58
C GLY A 76 1.73 -9.94 18.87
N TRP A 77 0.47 -9.69 19.22
CA TRP A 77 -0.55 -10.74 19.31
C TRP A 77 -0.93 -11.29 17.95
N GLN A 78 -0.93 -10.44 16.92
CA GLN A 78 -1.19 -10.79 15.53
C GLN A 78 -0.37 -9.89 14.59
N HIS A 79 -0.05 -10.43 13.41
CA HIS A 79 0.39 -9.59 12.30
C HIS A 79 -0.77 -8.71 11.84
N ARG A 80 -0.50 -7.41 11.71
CA ARG A 80 -1.51 -6.42 11.30
C ARG A 80 -1.00 -5.56 10.17
N MET A 81 -1.91 -4.95 9.41
CA MET A 81 -1.58 -3.92 8.44
C MET A 81 -2.29 -2.61 8.79
N ALA A 82 -1.65 -1.47 8.54
CA ALA A 82 -2.31 -0.16 8.62
C ALA A 82 -3.45 -0.08 7.60
N ARG A 83 -4.64 0.39 8.01
CA ARG A 83 -5.79 0.50 7.10
C ARG A 83 -5.68 1.69 6.16
N ARG A 84 -5.15 2.81 6.64
CA ARG A 84 -4.97 4.05 5.89
C ARG A 84 -3.60 4.62 6.14
N SER A 85 -3.17 5.51 5.24
CA SER A 85 -1.97 6.30 5.45
C SER A 85 -2.22 7.30 6.59
N THR A 86 -1.22 7.48 7.46
CA THR A 86 -1.25 8.35 8.63
C THR A 86 0.12 9.00 8.79
N LEU A 87 0.15 10.28 9.18
CA LEU A 87 1.37 11.04 9.44
C LEU A 87 1.49 11.29 10.94
N ILE A 88 2.45 10.64 11.59
CA ILE A 88 2.67 10.74 13.03
C ILE A 88 3.67 11.85 13.31
N ALA A 89 3.37 12.78 14.21
CA ALA A 89 4.25 13.91 14.51
C ALA A 89 5.62 13.44 15.06
N ALA A 90 6.63 14.30 14.98
CA ALA A 90 7.95 14.01 15.54
C ALA A 90 7.87 13.76 17.05
N GLY A 91 8.45 12.66 17.54
CA GLY A 91 8.47 12.33 18.97
C GLY A 91 7.13 11.89 19.56
N GLU A 92 6.05 11.89 18.77
CA GLU A 92 4.69 11.64 19.25
C GLU A 92 4.25 10.19 19.02
N ARG A 93 3.17 9.81 19.70
CA ARG A 93 2.48 8.54 19.50
C ARG A 93 1.04 8.75 19.06
N GLN A 94 0.52 7.80 18.30
CA GLN A 94 -0.85 7.85 17.82
C GLN A 94 -1.44 6.45 17.69
N GLN A 95 -2.73 6.33 18.03
CA GLN A 95 -3.51 5.15 17.70
C GLN A 95 -3.75 5.07 16.19
N VAL A 96 -3.27 4.00 15.57
CA VAL A 96 -3.41 3.74 14.13
C VAL A 96 -4.43 2.63 13.92
N GLU A 97 -5.40 2.88 13.05
CA GLU A 97 -6.36 1.88 12.61
C GLU A 97 -5.66 0.78 11.81
N VAL A 98 -5.88 -0.47 12.22
CA VAL A 98 -5.24 -1.64 11.63
C VAL A 98 -6.25 -2.74 11.31
N ALA A 99 -5.84 -3.70 10.49
CA ALA A 99 -6.58 -4.93 10.26
C ALA A 99 -5.64 -6.13 10.37
N CYS A 100 -6.11 -7.21 10.97
CA CYS A 100 -5.28 -8.39 11.18
C CYS A 100 -5.14 -9.19 9.89
N VAL A 101 -3.90 -9.57 9.56
CA VAL A 101 -3.56 -10.36 8.35
C VAL A 101 -3.13 -11.79 8.70
N GLU A 102 -3.48 -12.23 9.90
CA GLU A 102 -3.27 -13.57 10.44
C GLU A 102 -4.48 -13.91 11.31
N ALA A 103 -5.27 -14.92 10.93
CA ALA A 103 -6.53 -15.22 11.60
C ALA A 103 -6.38 -16.15 12.80
N GLY A 104 -5.47 -17.12 12.72
CA GLY A 104 -5.40 -18.26 13.65
C GLY A 104 -4.45 -18.10 14.83
N ARG A 105 -3.89 -16.91 15.07
CA ARG A 105 -3.00 -16.66 16.21
C ARG A 105 -3.59 -15.54 17.07
N TRP A 106 -3.84 -15.73 18.35
CA TRP A 106 -4.19 -14.63 19.27
C TRP A 106 -3.42 -14.81 20.57
N SER A 107 -2.10 -14.71 20.43
CA SER A 107 -1.12 -14.84 21.51
C SER A 107 0.21 -14.30 21.01
N GLY A 108 1.02 -13.78 21.92
CA GLY A 108 2.34 -13.24 21.61
C GLY A 108 2.78 -12.17 22.59
N GLU A 109 3.79 -11.42 22.18
CA GLU A 109 4.32 -10.28 22.92
C GLU A 109 3.52 -9.01 22.62
N SER A 110 3.79 -7.93 23.36
CA SER A 110 3.15 -6.63 23.14
C SER A 110 3.81 -5.80 22.04
N ALA A 111 5.07 -6.09 21.70
CA ALA A 111 5.84 -5.34 20.73
C ALA A 111 5.62 -5.85 19.30
N GLN A 112 5.58 -4.90 18.38
CA GLN A 112 5.53 -5.16 16.94
C GLN A 112 6.65 -4.41 16.24
N ARG A 113 7.04 -4.91 15.08
CA ARG A 113 8.08 -4.32 14.25
C ARG A 113 7.50 -3.98 12.89
N SER A 114 7.84 -2.81 12.35
CA SER A 114 7.66 -2.56 10.94
C SER A 114 8.98 -2.78 10.22
N LEU A 115 8.97 -3.64 9.20
CA LEU A 115 10.13 -3.88 8.34
C LEU A 115 10.00 -3.13 7.00
N GLY A 116 9.00 -2.24 6.87
CA GLY A 116 8.68 -1.54 5.62
C GLY A 116 7.93 -2.41 4.59
N ARG A 117 7.62 -3.66 4.92
CA ARG A 117 6.85 -4.57 4.08
C ARG A 117 5.41 -4.10 3.93
N ARG A 118 4.78 -4.46 2.81
CA ARG A 118 3.41 -4.08 2.47
C ARG A 118 2.56 -5.33 2.31
N ALA A 119 1.33 -5.27 2.83
CA ALA A 119 0.28 -6.18 2.43
C ALA A 119 0.02 -6.03 0.93
N THR A 120 -0.45 -7.11 0.29
CA THR A 120 -0.71 -7.06 -1.14
C THR A 120 -1.85 -6.09 -1.44
N PRO A 121 -1.83 -5.40 -2.60
CA PRO A 121 -2.94 -4.52 -2.97
C PRO A 121 -4.31 -5.23 -2.97
N LEU A 122 -4.35 -6.53 -3.29
CA LEU A 122 -5.56 -7.34 -3.14
C LEU A 122 -6.06 -7.34 -1.69
N VAL A 123 -5.20 -7.67 -0.72
CA VAL A 123 -5.58 -7.69 0.70
C VAL A 123 -5.91 -6.29 1.20
N ARG A 124 -5.12 -5.28 0.82
CA ARG A 124 -5.33 -3.89 1.21
C ARG A 124 -6.68 -3.34 0.73
N ASP A 125 -7.14 -3.67 -0.46
CA ASP A 125 -8.44 -3.18 -0.95
C ASP A 125 -9.63 -3.66 -0.08
N ALA A 126 -9.47 -4.68 0.77
CA ALA A 126 -10.52 -5.16 1.68
C ALA A 126 -10.93 -4.09 2.70
N VAL A 127 -9.98 -3.26 3.12
CA VAL A 127 -10.25 -2.25 4.16
C VAL A 127 -10.97 -1.02 3.62
N ARG A 128 -11.18 -0.94 2.29
CA ARG A 128 -11.84 0.18 1.59
C ARG A 128 -13.36 0.14 1.69
N THR A 129 -13.98 -1.05 1.67
CA THR A 129 -15.42 -1.20 1.39
C THR A 129 -16.26 -1.87 2.49
N GLY A 130 -15.64 -2.34 3.58
CA GLY A 130 -16.31 -3.23 4.53
C GLY A 130 -16.98 -2.53 5.72
N ARG A 131 -18.20 -2.99 6.07
CA ARG A 131 -18.75 -2.89 7.44
C ARG A 131 -18.05 -3.88 8.38
N ASP A 132 -17.66 -5.05 7.85
CA ASP A 132 -16.86 -6.07 8.52
C ASP A 132 -15.52 -6.21 7.79
N VAL A 133 -14.59 -5.33 8.15
CA VAL A 133 -13.26 -5.26 7.54
C VAL A 133 -12.45 -6.53 7.83
N GLN A 134 -12.60 -7.10 9.02
CA GLN A 134 -11.73 -8.20 9.47
C GLN A 134 -12.02 -9.49 8.69
N SER A 135 -13.29 -9.86 8.56
CA SER A 135 -13.69 -11.02 7.77
C SER A 135 -13.32 -10.87 6.29
N GLU A 136 -13.43 -9.65 5.75
CA GLU A 136 -13.05 -9.40 4.35
C GLU A 136 -11.54 -9.54 4.13
N VAL A 137 -10.71 -9.01 5.04
CA VAL A 137 -9.26 -9.18 4.99
C VAL A 137 -8.88 -10.65 5.05
N TRP A 138 -9.45 -11.42 5.99
CA TRP A 138 -9.17 -12.85 6.08
C TRP A 138 -9.60 -13.63 4.85
N GLY A 139 -10.74 -13.30 4.24
CA GLY A 139 -11.16 -13.92 2.97
C GLY A 139 -10.16 -13.67 1.84
N ARG A 140 -9.55 -12.47 1.78
CA ARG A 140 -8.52 -12.17 0.76
C ARG A 140 -7.18 -12.81 1.06
N VAL A 141 -6.78 -12.88 2.34
CA VAL A 141 -5.59 -13.63 2.74
C VAL A 141 -5.76 -15.12 2.40
N ALA A 142 -6.92 -15.71 2.70
CA ALA A 142 -7.24 -17.09 2.34
C ALA A 142 -7.16 -17.37 0.83
N ARG A 143 -7.51 -16.40 -0.02
CA ARG A 143 -7.36 -16.52 -1.47
C ARG A 143 -5.89 -16.60 -1.91
N HIS A 144 -4.98 -15.94 -1.18
CA HIS A 144 -3.53 -16.01 -1.39
C HIS A 144 -2.93 -17.31 -0.87
N THR A 145 -3.36 -17.73 0.32
CA THR A 145 -2.75 -18.87 1.02
C THR A 145 -3.34 -20.21 0.60
N GLY A 146 -4.62 -20.26 0.19
CA GLY A 146 -5.39 -21.47 -0.07
C GLY A 146 -5.04 -22.26 -1.34
N ARG A 147 -3.94 -21.91 -2.03
CA ARG A 147 -3.46 -22.62 -3.23
C ARG A 147 -2.15 -23.39 -3.04
N LEU A 148 -1.61 -23.45 -1.81
CA LEU A 148 -0.40 -24.22 -1.52
C LEU A 148 -0.74 -25.43 -0.62
N PRO A 149 -1.02 -26.61 -1.18
CA PRO A 149 -1.01 -27.85 -0.41
C PRO A 149 0.41 -28.05 0.16
N GLY A 150 0.54 -28.19 1.48
CA GLY A 150 1.78 -28.60 2.14
C GLY A 150 2.69 -27.47 2.68
N ALA A 151 2.32 -26.19 2.55
CA ALA A 151 3.06 -25.10 3.20
C ALA A 151 2.43 -24.78 4.56
N GLY A 152 3.09 -25.14 5.67
CA GLY A 152 2.63 -24.97 7.05
C GLY A 152 2.24 -23.53 7.45
N ASN A 153 1.06 -23.10 7.02
CA ASN A 153 0.43 -21.81 7.33
C ASN A 153 -0.91 -22.03 8.05
N GLU A 154 -0.87 -22.80 9.12
CA GLU A 154 -2.05 -23.20 9.91
C GLU A 154 -2.82 -21.99 10.47
N THR A 155 -2.15 -20.86 10.68
CA THR A 155 -2.76 -19.62 11.17
C THR A 155 -3.33 -18.72 10.07
N GLY A 156 -3.16 -19.08 8.79
CA GLY A 156 -3.57 -18.24 7.67
C GLY A 156 -2.85 -16.89 7.65
N SER A 157 -1.57 -16.85 7.99
CA SER A 157 -0.73 -15.65 8.01
C SER A 157 -0.33 -15.21 6.60
N LEU A 158 -0.60 -13.95 6.26
CA LEU A 158 -0.10 -13.34 5.03
C LEU A 158 1.44 -13.23 5.05
N VAL A 159 2.02 -12.86 6.19
CA VAL A 159 3.46 -12.66 6.37
C VAL A 159 4.24 -13.93 6.03
N ARG A 160 3.82 -15.08 6.60
CA ARG A 160 4.44 -16.38 6.31
C ARG A 160 4.37 -16.74 4.83
N HIS A 161 3.23 -16.45 4.20
CA HIS A 161 3.07 -16.68 2.78
C HIS A 161 3.96 -15.76 1.93
N LEU A 162 4.18 -14.52 2.36
CA LEU A 162 5.14 -13.62 1.73
C LEU A 162 6.57 -14.16 1.82
N ASP A 163 6.97 -14.70 2.97
CA ASP A 163 8.32 -15.25 3.20
C ASP A 163 8.59 -16.53 2.38
N ALA A 164 7.64 -17.47 2.35
CA ALA A 164 7.83 -18.79 1.77
C ALA A 164 8.10 -18.82 0.25
N SER A 165 7.84 -17.72 -0.46
CA SER A 165 8.01 -17.64 -1.91
C SER A 165 8.69 -16.34 -2.35
N GLU A 166 9.49 -15.74 -1.47
CA GLU A 166 10.11 -14.43 -1.71
C GLU A 166 11.03 -14.46 -2.94
N LEU A 167 11.93 -15.44 -3.03
CA LEU A 167 12.87 -15.59 -4.15
C LEU A 167 12.16 -15.83 -5.49
N ASP A 168 11.20 -16.74 -5.51
CA ASP A 168 10.43 -17.05 -6.72
C ASP A 168 9.62 -15.82 -7.21
N ARG A 169 9.14 -14.99 -6.28
CA ARG A 169 8.39 -13.77 -6.59
C ARG A 169 9.27 -12.62 -7.04
N ALA A 170 10.48 -12.50 -6.48
CA ALA A 170 11.43 -11.50 -6.94
C ALA A 170 11.71 -11.66 -8.45
N ALA A 171 11.74 -12.90 -8.94
CA ALA A 171 11.89 -13.19 -10.37
C ALA A 171 10.69 -12.75 -11.24
N LEU A 172 9.51 -12.49 -10.67
CA LEU A 172 8.32 -12.03 -11.41
C LEU A 172 8.34 -10.51 -11.66
N VAL A 173 9.02 -9.75 -10.81
CA VAL A 173 9.08 -8.29 -10.90
C VAL A 173 10.00 -7.89 -12.06
N PRO A 174 9.60 -6.99 -12.97
CA PRO A 174 10.51 -6.48 -13.99
C PRO A 174 11.66 -5.68 -13.37
N ASP A 175 12.85 -5.74 -13.97
CA ASP A 175 14.01 -4.99 -13.46
C ASP A 175 13.81 -3.50 -13.72
N VAL A 176 13.33 -2.79 -12.68
CA VAL A 176 13.02 -1.37 -12.74
C VAL A 176 13.71 -0.64 -11.61
N LEU A 177 14.30 0.50 -11.94
CA LEU A 177 14.86 1.45 -11.00
C LEU A 177 14.12 2.79 -11.16
N PRO A 178 13.93 3.57 -10.08
CA PRO A 178 13.38 4.91 -10.20
C PRO A 178 14.18 5.75 -11.21
N LEU A 179 13.46 6.38 -12.13
CA LEU A 179 14.06 7.29 -13.11
C LEU A 179 14.23 8.70 -12.52
N PRO A 180 15.10 9.55 -13.08
CA PRO A 180 15.25 10.93 -12.64
C PRO A 180 13.90 11.67 -12.60
N GLY A 181 13.60 12.29 -11.45
CA GLY A 181 12.37 13.04 -11.21
C GLY A 181 11.09 12.20 -11.11
N GLN A 182 11.18 10.87 -11.19
CA GLN A 182 10.01 10.00 -11.02
C GLN A 182 9.49 10.11 -9.59
N VAL A 183 8.20 10.37 -9.43
CA VAL A 183 7.56 10.55 -8.12
C VAL A 183 6.49 9.51 -7.83
N GLY A 184 6.09 8.74 -8.84
CA GLY A 184 5.15 7.65 -8.66
C GLY A 184 5.35 6.50 -9.63
N VAL A 185 4.48 5.52 -9.47
CA VAL A 185 4.44 4.33 -10.30
C VAL A 185 3.00 3.91 -10.52
N LEU A 186 2.66 3.54 -11.74
CA LEU A 186 1.44 2.81 -12.06
C LEU A 186 1.80 1.35 -12.31
N ILE A 187 1.13 0.46 -11.59
CA ILE A 187 1.25 -0.97 -11.75
C ILE A 187 0.08 -1.47 -12.59
N GLY A 188 0.42 -2.14 -13.68
CA GLY A 188 -0.48 -2.98 -14.44
C GLY A 188 -0.33 -4.43 -14.01
N LEU A 189 -1.45 -5.14 -13.92
CA LEU A 189 -1.51 -6.55 -13.58
C LEU A 189 -2.51 -7.25 -14.50
N GLY A 190 -2.11 -8.35 -15.14
CA GLY A 190 -3.01 -9.16 -15.96
C GLY A 190 -3.71 -8.38 -17.09
N GLY A 191 -2.98 -7.47 -17.75
CA GLY A 191 -3.48 -6.69 -18.86
C GLY A 191 -4.27 -5.44 -18.47
N GLN A 192 -4.52 -5.19 -17.19
CA GLN A 192 -5.31 -4.06 -16.69
C GLN A 192 -4.50 -3.14 -15.77
N PRO A 193 -4.80 -1.84 -15.69
CA PRO A 193 -4.28 -0.97 -14.63
C PRO A 193 -4.78 -1.48 -13.28
N TYR A 194 -3.87 -1.66 -12.33
CA TYR A 194 -4.17 -2.23 -11.02
C TYR A 194 -4.26 -1.13 -9.96
N LEU A 195 -3.17 -0.41 -9.78
CA LEU A 195 -3.07 0.77 -8.92
C LEU A 195 -2.01 1.73 -9.43
N ALA A 196 -2.04 2.97 -8.95
CA ALA A 196 -0.90 3.88 -9.01
C ALA A 196 -0.63 4.45 -7.62
N GLU A 197 0.64 4.54 -7.23
CA GLU A 197 1.09 5.14 -5.98
C GLU A 197 2.06 6.27 -6.30
N VAL A 198 1.79 7.46 -5.75
CA VAL A 198 2.52 8.70 -6.03
C VAL A 198 2.90 9.36 -4.70
N PHE A 199 4.11 9.89 -4.65
CA PHE A 199 4.65 10.62 -3.51
C PHE A 199 4.99 12.06 -3.92
N ASP A 200 5.22 12.93 -2.95
CA ASP A 200 5.67 14.30 -3.19
C ASP A 200 7.19 14.43 -3.48
N SER A 201 7.93 13.31 -3.41
CA SER A 201 9.38 13.26 -3.61
C SER A 201 9.85 11.99 -4.31
N PRO A 202 10.83 12.08 -5.24
CA PRO A 202 11.51 10.91 -5.80
C PRO A 202 12.19 10.02 -4.74
N ASP A 203 12.70 10.61 -3.66
CA ASP A 203 13.40 9.86 -2.62
C ASP A 203 12.44 8.94 -1.87
N THR A 204 11.23 9.43 -1.55
CA THR A 204 10.20 8.61 -0.91
C THR A 204 9.77 7.46 -1.82
N LEU A 205 9.59 7.72 -3.13
CA LEU A 205 9.32 6.65 -4.08
C LEU A 205 10.43 5.61 -4.09
N ALA A 206 11.69 6.03 -4.14
CA ALA A 206 12.82 5.12 -4.20
C ALA A 206 12.89 4.19 -2.97
N VAL A 207 12.56 4.71 -1.78
CA VAL A 207 12.48 3.92 -0.54
C VAL A 207 11.31 2.91 -0.59
N GLN A 208 10.16 3.31 -1.12
CA GLN A 208 8.93 2.52 -1.04
C GLN A 208 8.72 1.53 -2.20
N LEU A 209 9.33 1.79 -3.36
CA LEU A 209 9.12 1.01 -4.58
C LEU A 209 9.45 -0.48 -4.41
N PRO A 210 10.56 -0.90 -3.76
CA PRO A 210 10.88 -2.32 -3.60
C PRO A 210 9.79 -3.09 -2.85
N ALA A 211 9.28 -2.53 -1.75
CA ALA A 211 8.25 -3.16 -0.93
C ALA A 211 6.90 -3.24 -1.65
N LEU A 212 6.54 -2.20 -2.43
CA LEU A 212 5.36 -2.23 -3.28
C LEU A 212 5.46 -3.32 -4.36
N LEU A 213 6.60 -3.41 -5.06
CA LEU A 213 6.79 -4.40 -6.12
C LEU A 213 6.77 -5.84 -5.56
N ALA A 214 7.37 -6.08 -4.40
CA ALA A 214 7.30 -7.37 -3.71
C ALA A 214 5.84 -7.75 -3.36
N ALA A 215 5.05 -6.80 -2.87
CA ALA A 215 3.63 -7.02 -2.55
C ALA A 215 2.79 -7.31 -3.81
N VAL A 216 3.06 -6.61 -4.93
CA VAL A 216 2.43 -6.87 -6.23
C VAL A 216 2.82 -8.24 -6.79
N ALA A 217 4.08 -8.66 -6.62
CA ALA A 217 4.55 -9.96 -7.08
C ALA A 217 3.77 -11.12 -6.45
N ALA A 218 3.36 -10.97 -5.19
CA ALA A 218 2.48 -11.93 -4.55
C ALA A 218 1.12 -12.01 -5.24
N ASP A 219 0.52 -10.89 -5.65
CA ASP A 219 -0.76 -10.88 -6.38
C ASP A 219 -0.64 -11.43 -7.82
N ALA A 220 0.54 -11.33 -8.43
CA ALA A 220 0.78 -11.78 -9.80
C ALA A 220 0.56 -13.28 -10.02
N ALA A 221 0.71 -14.11 -8.98
CA ALA A 221 0.41 -15.54 -9.02
C ALA A 221 -1.08 -15.83 -9.31
N LEU A 222 -1.97 -14.87 -9.06
CA LEU A 222 -3.41 -14.99 -9.29
C LEU A 222 -3.85 -14.36 -10.63
N ALA A 223 -2.93 -13.70 -11.35
CA ALA A 223 -3.23 -12.93 -12.55
C ALA A 223 -2.87 -13.69 -13.85
N PRO A 224 -3.59 -13.44 -14.96
CA PRO A 224 -3.16 -13.94 -16.26
C PRO A 224 -1.83 -13.29 -16.68
N GLN A 225 -0.98 -14.04 -17.39
CA GLN A 225 0.33 -13.58 -17.86
C GLN A 225 0.20 -12.67 -19.09
N VAL A 226 -0.44 -11.51 -18.91
CA VAL A 226 -0.73 -10.55 -19.96
C VAL A 226 -0.17 -9.18 -19.57
N PRO A 227 0.70 -8.55 -20.38
CA PRO A 227 1.21 -7.22 -20.10
C PRO A 227 0.11 -6.17 -20.26
N THR A 228 0.09 -5.18 -19.38
CA THR A 228 -0.88 -4.08 -19.45
C THR A 228 -0.47 -3.12 -20.57
N PRO A 229 -1.35 -2.84 -21.56
CA PRO A 229 -1.01 -1.90 -22.61
C PRO A 229 -0.94 -0.45 -22.11
N GLY A 230 0.05 0.32 -22.56
CA GLY A 230 0.22 1.72 -22.15
C GLY A 230 -1.00 2.63 -22.41
N ARG A 231 -1.82 2.34 -23.43
CA ARG A 231 -3.10 3.05 -23.66
C ARG A 231 -4.07 2.93 -22.47
N ARG A 232 -4.09 1.78 -21.79
CA ARG A 232 -4.95 1.56 -20.62
C ARG A 232 -4.40 2.28 -19.40
N ALA A 233 -3.08 2.28 -19.21
CA ALA A 233 -2.40 3.03 -18.15
C ALA A 233 -2.70 4.54 -18.26
N ARG A 234 -2.51 5.13 -19.45
CA ARG A 234 -2.82 6.55 -19.71
C ARG A 234 -4.29 6.87 -19.50
N ARG A 235 -5.20 6.01 -19.97
CA ARG A 235 -6.65 6.19 -19.75
C ARG A 235 -7.02 6.14 -18.27
N PHE A 236 -6.37 5.28 -17.48
CA PHE A 236 -6.62 5.19 -16.05
C PHE A 236 -6.16 6.45 -15.31
N VAL A 237 -4.94 6.92 -15.56
CA VAL A 237 -4.46 8.19 -14.99
C VAL A 237 -5.30 9.37 -15.45
N GLY A 238 -5.67 9.42 -16.74
CA GLY A 238 -6.55 10.46 -17.30
C GLY A 238 -7.93 10.53 -16.63
N ARG A 239 -8.43 9.42 -16.08
CA ARG A 239 -9.69 9.39 -15.30
C ARG A 239 -9.53 9.91 -13.87
N ALA A 240 -8.31 10.00 -13.36
CA ALA A 240 -8.02 10.56 -12.05
C ALA A 240 -7.85 12.09 -12.08
N LEU A 241 -7.44 12.66 -13.22
CA LEU A 241 -7.24 14.11 -13.39
C LEU A 241 -8.45 14.97 -12.99
N PRO A 242 -9.70 14.66 -13.40
CA PRO A 242 -10.86 15.49 -13.04
C PRO A 242 -11.39 15.23 -11.63
N LEU A 243 -10.77 14.34 -10.84
CA LEU A 243 -11.28 14.04 -9.49
C LEU A 243 -10.96 15.17 -8.52
N GLU A 244 -12.00 15.64 -7.85
CA GLU A 244 -11.88 16.54 -6.70
C GLU A 244 -11.72 15.72 -5.42
N LEU A 245 -10.51 15.72 -4.86
CA LEU A 245 -10.21 15.12 -3.56
C LEU A 245 -10.90 15.93 -2.46
N ARG A 246 -11.79 15.28 -1.71
CA ARG A 246 -12.50 15.87 -0.57
C ARG A 246 -11.84 15.44 0.72
N GLU A 247 -11.69 16.37 1.66
CA GLU A 247 -11.21 16.03 3.01
C GLU A 247 -12.24 15.16 3.73
N THR A 248 -11.79 14.05 4.30
CA THR A 248 -12.66 13.07 4.99
C THR A 248 -12.35 12.95 6.48
N GLY A 249 -11.23 13.49 6.95
CA GLY A 249 -10.88 13.53 8.37
C GLY A 249 -9.38 13.61 8.63
N PRO A 250 -8.97 13.55 9.90
CA PRO A 250 -7.56 13.59 10.26
C PRO A 250 -6.83 12.30 9.85
N ALA A 251 -5.55 12.45 9.51
CA ALA A 251 -4.59 11.39 9.25
C ALA A 251 -3.33 11.63 10.09
N GLY A 252 -3.53 11.71 11.41
CA GLY A 252 -2.52 12.21 12.35
C GLY A 252 -2.35 13.71 12.26
N VAL A 253 -1.12 14.20 12.06
CA VAL A 253 -0.88 15.64 11.81
C VAL A 253 -1.15 16.06 10.36
N GLY A 254 -1.55 15.11 9.50
CA GLY A 254 -2.05 15.37 8.15
C GLY A 254 -3.57 15.26 8.05
N THR A 255 -4.07 15.47 6.85
CA THR A 255 -5.50 15.36 6.49
C THR A 255 -5.68 14.27 5.45
N ARG A 256 -6.67 13.41 5.66
CA ARG A 256 -7.09 12.41 4.68
C ARG A 256 -7.99 13.07 3.64
N CYS A 257 -7.69 12.82 2.38
CA CYS A 257 -8.54 13.23 1.27
C CYS A 257 -8.94 12.01 0.43
N GLU A 258 -10.17 11.96 -0.05
CA GLU A 258 -10.66 10.86 -0.87
C GLU A 258 -11.48 11.37 -2.06
N ALA A 259 -11.45 10.62 -3.15
CA ALA A 259 -12.38 10.78 -4.27
C ALA A 259 -12.72 9.41 -4.84
N ALA A 260 -13.95 9.24 -5.32
CA ALA A 260 -14.39 7.99 -5.92
C ALA A 260 -15.07 8.25 -7.27
N HIS A 261 -14.71 7.43 -8.24
CA HIS A 261 -15.33 7.35 -9.55
C HIS A 261 -15.48 5.87 -9.93
N GLU A 262 -16.36 5.57 -10.89
CA GLU A 262 -16.63 4.21 -11.36
C GLU A 262 -15.36 3.41 -11.74
N HIS A 263 -14.30 4.11 -12.12
CA HIS A 263 -13.08 3.51 -12.68
C HIS A 263 -11.82 3.76 -11.88
N VAL A 264 -11.87 4.63 -10.88
CA VAL A 264 -10.71 4.99 -10.07
C VAL A 264 -11.20 5.47 -8.71
N VAL A 265 -10.58 4.95 -7.65
CA VAL A 265 -10.71 5.49 -6.30
C VAL A 265 -9.38 6.11 -5.94
N ALA A 266 -9.40 7.33 -5.43
CA ALA A 266 -8.24 8.06 -4.99
C ALA A 266 -8.29 8.23 -3.47
N GLU A 267 -7.19 7.90 -2.81
CA GLU A 267 -6.96 8.14 -1.38
C GLU A 267 -5.65 8.90 -1.26
N ALA A 268 -5.66 10.03 -0.57
CA ALA A 268 -4.50 10.88 -0.39
C ALA A 268 -4.30 11.25 1.08
N LEU A 269 -3.03 11.45 1.44
CA LEU A 269 -2.64 12.10 2.68
C LEU A 269 -2.04 13.46 2.34
N ARG A 270 -2.66 14.52 2.85
CA ARG A 270 -2.23 15.91 2.67
C ARG A 270 -1.63 16.46 3.95
N HIS A 271 -0.57 17.24 3.83
CA HIS A 271 0.00 17.99 4.95
C HIS A 271 0.63 19.27 4.41
N LEU A 272 0.38 20.42 5.06
CA LEU A 272 0.87 21.73 4.63
C LEU A 272 0.58 22.01 3.14
N ASP A 273 -0.67 21.81 2.72
CA ASP A 273 -1.16 22.00 1.35
C ASP A 273 -0.47 21.16 0.26
N ARG A 274 0.22 20.09 0.67
CA ARG A 274 0.89 19.15 -0.23
C ARG A 274 0.35 17.74 -0.05
N ASP A 275 -0.02 17.09 -1.15
CA ASP A 275 -0.35 15.67 -1.17
C ASP A 275 0.96 14.87 -1.04
N LEU A 276 1.29 14.43 0.18
CA LEU A 276 2.51 13.67 0.47
C LEU A 276 2.46 12.27 -0.14
N HIS A 277 1.25 11.72 -0.20
CA HIS A 277 0.96 10.39 -0.72
C HIS A 277 -0.39 10.38 -1.41
N LEU A 278 -0.45 9.78 -2.60
CA LEU A 278 -1.68 9.54 -3.36
C LEU A 278 -1.67 8.10 -3.85
N LEU A 279 -2.73 7.37 -3.52
CA LEU A 279 -3.03 6.04 -4.01
C LEU A 279 -4.26 6.08 -4.93
N LEU A 280 -4.09 5.67 -6.17
CA LEU A 280 -5.16 5.44 -7.13
C LEU A 280 -5.39 3.94 -7.28
N THR A 281 -6.60 3.46 -7.03
CA THR A 281 -6.97 2.04 -7.18
C THR A 281 -7.96 1.88 -8.32
N ASN A 282 -7.83 0.84 -9.15
CA ASN A 282 -8.86 0.47 -10.11
C ASN A 282 -9.90 -0.46 -9.46
N PRO A 283 -11.06 0.04 -8.99
CA PRO A 283 -12.04 -0.77 -8.26
C PRO A 283 -12.67 -1.88 -9.13
N ARG A 284 -12.50 -1.82 -10.46
CA ARG A 284 -13.03 -2.81 -11.41
C ARG A 284 -11.96 -3.78 -11.91
N HIS A 285 -10.78 -3.77 -11.31
CA HIS A 285 -9.75 -4.73 -11.67
C HIS A 285 -10.25 -6.17 -11.35
N PRO A 286 -10.14 -7.15 -12.27
CA PRO A 286 -10.69 -8.50 -12.08
C PRO A 286 -10.25 -9.21 -10.78
N LEU A 287 -9.06 -8.88 -10.27
CA LEU A 287 -8.61 -9.39 -8.97
C LEU A 287 -9.30 -8.76 -7.77
N LEU A 288 -9.66 -7.47 -7.85
CA LEU A 288 -10.28 -6.73 -6.73
C LEU A 288 -11.80 -6.89 -6.70
N THR A 289 -12.42 -7.13 -7.85
CA THR A 289 -13.83 -7.48 -7.92
C THR A 289 -14.04 -8.86 -7.32
N ARG A 290 -15.00 -8.99 -6.41
CA ARG A 290 -15.48 -10.31 -5.97
C ARG A 290 -15.91 -11.09 -7.21
N PRO A 291 -15.56 -12.39 -7.36
CA PRO A 291 -16.24 -13.22 -8.34
C PRO A 291 -17.75 -13.13 -8.04
N MET A 292 -18.56 -12.87 -9.07
CA MET A 292 -20.00 -13.04 -8.94
C MET A 292 -20.21 -14.51 -8.55
N ALA A 293 -20.90 -14.71 -7.42
CA ALA A 293 -21.25 -16.03 -6.90
C ALA A 293 -22.09 -16.81 -7.93
#